data_AF-A0A947CHW1-F1
#
_entry.id   AF-A0A947CHW1-F1
#
_cell.length_a   1.000
_cell.length_b   1.000
_cell.length_c   1.000
_cell.angle_alpha   90.00
_cell.angle_beta   90.00
_cell.angle_gamma   90.00
#
_symmetry.space_group_name_H-M   'P 1'
#
loop_
_entity.id
_entity.type
_entity.pdbx_description
1 polymer ?
#
loop_
_entity_poly.entity_id
_entity_poly.type
_entity_poly.pdbx_seq_one_letter_code
_entity_poly.pdbx_strand_id
1 'polypeptide(L)'
;MTHAAVPTTDDPTPLPVDRSLEFRWSALRADEAGKPRRSELVIAVNPVDADHCVFEAWLEGPCGVRTVLPRQPVACRRGCHAGLVHVDAEPDGRRLLRATFRPQTPGRPLYAQTTLLATAGLAPGAYDPPTARIIDAKRGVASA
;
A
#
# COMPACT_ATOMS: atom_id res chain seq x y z
N MET A 1 34.07 -33.79 25.35
CA MET A 1 33.46 -32.45 25.37
C MET A 1 32.71 -32.29 24.06
N THR A 2 31.39 -32.44 24.09
CA THR A 2 30.55 -32.47 22.89
C THR A 2 29.97 -31.08 22.70
N HIS A 3 30.37 -30.38 21.63
CA HIS A 3 29.79 -29.11 21.26
C HIS A 3 28.34 -29.35 20.81
N ALA A 4 27.38 -28.93 21.65
CA ALA A 4 25.99 -28.88 21.24
C ALA A 4 25.85 -27.80 20.17
N ALA A 5 25.41 -28.19 18.97
CA ALA A 5 25.01 -27.25 17.93
C ALA A 5 23.83 -26.44 18.46
N VAL A 6 24.00 -25.11 18.50
CA VAL A 6 22.90 -24.17 18.75
C VAL A 6 21.92 -24.31 17.58
N PRO A 7 20.64 -24.64 17.81
CA PRO A 7 19.66 -24.57 16.74
C PRO A 7 19.54 -23.12 16.31
N THR A 8 20.03 -22.82 15.11
CA THR A 8 19.72 -21.57 14.41
C THR A 8 18.25 -21.67 14.04
N THR A 9 17.38 -21.06 14.85
CA THR A 9 15.97 -20.88 14.53
C THR A 9 15.88 -19.86 13.38
N ASP A 10 16.28 -20.28 12.19
CA ASP A 10 15.87 -19.67 10.93
C ASP A 10 14.53 -20.31 10.57
N ASP A 11 13.53 -20.05 11.42
CA ASP A 11 12.14 -20.32 11.06
C ASP A 11 11.72 -19.13 10.19
N PRO A 12 11.52 -19.30 8.87
CA PRO A 12 11.12 -18.21 8.01
C PRO A 12 9.69 -17.88 8.39
N THR A 13 9.51 -16.94 9.33
CA THR A 13 8.24 -16.24 9.46
C THR A 13 7.88 -15.80 8.04
N PRO A 14 6.78 -16.31 7.44
CA PRO A 14 6.48 -16.02 6.04
C PRO A 14 6.45 -14.52 5.90
N LEU A 15 7.35 -14.02 5.04
CA LEU A 15 7.53 -12.61 4.86
C LEU A 15 6.18 -12.01 4.47
N PRO A 16 5.81 -10.82 4.98
CA PRO A 16 4.52 -10.22 4.71
C PRO A 16 4.31 -9.81 3.24
N VAL A 17 5.24 -10.15 2.35
CA VAL A 17 5.10 -10.04 0.90
C VAL A 17 3.92 -10.87 0.39
N ASP A 18 3.51 -11.95 1.05
CA ASP A 18 2.32 -12.71 0.67
C ASP A 18 1.04 -12.20 1.34
N ARG A 19 1.10 -11.07 2.05
CA ARG A 19 -0.02 -10.45 2.74
C ARG A 19 -0.48 -9.22 1.97
N SER A 20 -1.75 -8.88 2.15
CA SER A 20 -2.31 -7.67 1.54
C SER A 20 -1.81 -6.43 2.26
N LEU A 21 -1.57 -5.37 1.50
CA LEU A 21 -1.01 -4.11 1.98
C LEU A 21 -1.95 -2.97 1.67
N GLU A 22 -1.97 -1.96 2.53
CA GLU A 22 -2.72 -0.73 2.31
C GLU A 22 -1.80 0.47 2.53
N PHE A 23 -1.81 1.40 1.58
CA PHE A 23 -1.13 2.69 1.68
C PHE A 23 -2.18 3.80 1.66
N ARG A 24 -2.05 4.78 2.58
CA ARG A 24 -3.00 5.90 2.70
C ARG A 24 -2.27 7.23 2.65
N TRP A 25 -2.77 8.16 1.83
CA TRP A 25 -2.38 9.58 1.85
C TRP A 25 -3.57 10.41 2.28
N SER A 26 -3.40 11.18 3.36
CA SER A 26 -4.45 12.02 3.92
C SER A 26 -4.27 13.47 3.47
N ALA A 27 -5.35 14.17 3.13
CA ALA A 27 -5.31 15.56 2.70
C ALA A 27 -6.50 16.35 3.25
N LEU A 28 -6.30 17.64 3.56
CA LEU A 28 -7.39 18.56 3.85
C LEU A 28 -7.90 19.17 2.54
N ARG A 29 -9.21 19.05 2.30
CA ARG A 29 -9.92 19.61 1.15
C ARG A 29 -11.09 20.45 1.64
N ALA A 30 -11.38 21.56 0.98
CA ALA A 30 -12.65 22.25 1.21
C ALA A 30 -13.81 21.38 0.68
N ASP A 31 -14.89 21.25 1.46
CA ASP A 31 -16.16 20.74 0.94
C ASP A 31 -16.90 21.82 0.11
N GLU A 32 -18.09 21.50 -0.40
CA GLU A 32 -18.90 22.43 -1.19
C GLU A 32 -19.26 23.71 -0.40
N ALA A 33 -19.27 23.64 0.93
CA ALA A 33 -19.50 24.78 1.82
C ALA A 33 -18.20 25.51 2.22
N GLY A 34 -17.06 25.15 1.64
CA GLY A 34 -15.76 25.76 1.91
C GLY A 34 -15.10 25.31 3.22
N LYS A 35 -15.69 24.35 3.95
CA LYS A 35 -15.16 23.89 5.24
C LYS A 35 -14.08 22.84 5.02
N PRO A 36 -12.93 22.90 5.72
CA PRO A 36 -11.89 21.88 5.58
C PRO A 36 -12.39 20.53 6.09
N ARG A 37 -12.29 19.53 5.22
CA ARG A 37 -12.60 18.12 5.47
C ARG A 37 -11.42 17.27 5.06
N ARG A 38 -11.19 16.20 5.82
CA ARG A 38 -10.14 15.25 5.51
C ARG A 38 -10.63 14.28 4.44
N SER A 39 -9.80 14.03 3.44
CA SER A 39 -9.99 12.98 2.45
C SER A 39 -8.73 12.12 2.39
N GLU A 40 -8.89 10.84 2.12
CA GLU A 40 -7.79 9.89 2.08
C GLU A 40 -7.77 9.14 0.76
N LEU A 41 -6.66 9.24 0.03
CA LEU A 41 -6.37 8.31 -1.05
C LEU A 41 -5.89 7.01 -0.43
N VAL A 42 -6.59 5.92 -0.70
CA VAL A 42 -6.24 4.57 -0.27
C VAL A 42 -5.81 3.76 -1.49
N ILE A 43 -4.69 3.06 -1.38
CA ILE A 43 -4.19 2.11 -2.36
C ILE A 43 -4.08 0.76 -1.67
N ALA A 44 -4.87 -0.22 -2.12
CA ALA A 44 -4.77 -1.60 -1.69
C ALA A 44 -3.95 -2.41 -2.69
N VAL A 45 -3.03 -3.21 -2.17
CA VAL A 45 -2.15 -4.10 -2.92
C VAL A 45 -2.36 -5.51 -2.41
N ASN A 46 -2.97 -6.36 -3.23
CA ASN A 46 -3.26 -7.74 -2.87
C ASN A 46 -2.33 -8.68 -3.68
N PRO A 47 -1.48 -9.48 -3.02
CA PRO A 47 -0.69 -10.52 -3.68
C PRO A 47 -1.57 -11.43 -4.54
N VAL A 48 -1.11 -11.80 -5.74
CA VAL A 48 -1.64 -12.94 -6.50
C VAL A 48 -0.56 -14.01 -6.60
N ASP A 49 0.60 -13.62 -7.11
CA ASP A 49 1.79 -14.46 -7.22
C ASP A 49 3.07 -13.61 -7.01
N ALA A 50 4.24 -14.18 -7.32
CA ALA A 50 5.53 -13.52 -7.11
C ALA A 50 5.67 -12.20 -7.90
N ASP A 51 5.09 -12.12 -9.10
CA ASP A 51 5.27 -11.02 -10.05
C ASP A 51 4.00 -10.20 -10.27
N HIS A 52 2.86 -10.64 -9.73
CA HIS A 52 1.56 -9.99 -9.92
C HIS A 52 0.84 -9.68 -8.60
N CYS A 53 0.17 -8.54 -8.62
CA CYS A 53 -0.68 -8.04 -7.56
C CYS A 53 -2.01 -7.60 -8.16
N VAL A 54 -3.09 -7.67 -7.40
CA VAL A 54 -4.28 -6.87 -7.68
C VAL A 54 -4.17 -5.53 -6.95
N PHE A 55 -4.14 -4.45 -7.74
CA PHE A 55 -4.19 -3.09 -7.25
C PHE A 55 -5.61 -2.56 -7.33
N GLU A 56 -6.00 -1.77 -6.33
CA GLU A 56 -7.23 -1.00 -6.30
C GLU A 56 -6.94 0.31 -5.57
N ALA A 57 -7.50 1.43 -6.03
CA ALA A 57 -7.36 2.69 -5.33
C ALA A 57 -8.65 3.49 -5.33
N TRP A 58 -8.94 4.13 -4.20
CA TRP A 58 -10.12 4.97 -4.03
C TRP A 58 -9.82 6.16 -3.13
N LEU A 59 -10.60 7.22 -3.30
CA LEU A 59 -10.60 8.37 -2.42
C LEU A 59 -11.77 8.24 -1.45
N GLU A 60 -11.47 8.17 -0.16
CA GLU A 60 -12.45 8.27 0.93
C GLU A 60 -12.56 9.73 1.35
N GLY A 61 -13.77 10.27 1.43
CA GLY A 61 -13.98 11.64 1.85
C GLY A 61 -15.36 11.87 2.47
N PRO A 62 -15.66 13.12 2.85
CA PRO A 62 -16.95 13.48 3.46
C PRO A 62 -18.15 13.18 2.55
N CYS A 63 -17.95 13.23 1.23
CA CYS A 63 -18.97 12.97 0.22
C CYS A 63 -19.10 11.49 -0.16
N GLY A 64 -18.35 10.59 0.50
CA GLY A 64 -18.35 9.16 0.24
C GLY A 64 -17.05 8.65 -0.39
N VAL A 65 -17.15 7.52 -1.09
CA VAL A 65 -16.02 6.82 -1.71
C VAL A 65 -16.06 6.99 -3.21
N ARG A 66 -14.92 7.36 -3.82
CA ARG A 66 -14.76 7.50 -5.26
C ARG A 66 -13.62 6.63 -5.76
N THR A 67 -13.87 5.80 -6.77
CA THR A 67 -12.82 5.03 -7.44
C THR A 67 -11.80 5.95 -8.12
N VAL A 68 -10.51 5.68 -7.89
CA VAL A 68 -9.37 6.36 -8.53
C VAL A 68 -8.66 5.41 -9.49
N LEU A 69 -8.50 4.14 -9.09
CA LEU A 69 -8.01 3.06 -9.92
C LEU A 69 -8.96 1.85 -9.74
N PRO A 70 -9.65 1.40 -10.79
CA PRO A 70 -10.46 0.18 -10.68
C PRO A 70 -9.58 -1.01 -10.33
N ARG A 71 -10.18 -1.99 -9.65
CA ARG A 71 -9.51 -3.23 -9.28
C ARG A 71 -8.96 -3.93 -10.53
N GLN A 72 -7.65 -4.10 -10.61
CA GLN A 72 -7.01 -4.74 -11.76
C GLN A 72 -5.69 -5.45 -11.41
N PRO A 73 -5.32 -6.51 -12.14
CA PRO A 73 -4.00 -7.11 -12.06
C PRO A 73 -2.93 -6.13 -12.54
N VAL A 74 -1.80 -6.09 -11.83
CA VAL A 74 -0.66 -5.23 -12.12
C VAL A 74 0.61 -6.03 -11.87
N ALA A 75 1.51 -6.00 -12.85
CA ALA A 75 2.87 -6.52 -12.66
C ALA A 75 3.56 -5.69 -11.57
N CYS A 76 4.02 -6.37 -10.52
CA CYS A 76 4.60 -5.76 -9.34
C CYS A 76 5.82 -6.55 -8.89
N ARG A 77 6.92 -5.86 -8.57
CA ARG A 77 8.05 -6.45 -7.86
C ARG A 77 7.84 -6.25 -6.38
N ARG A 78 7.91 -7.35 -5.63
CA ARG A 78 7.79 -7.34 -4.18
C ARG A 78 8.89 -8.17 -3.56
N GLY A 79 9.33 -7.75 -2.39
CA GLY A 79 10.39 -8.46 -1.68
C GLY A 79 10.55 -7.95 -0.26
N CYS A 80 11.20 -8.76 0.56
CA CYS A 80 11.68 -8.32 1.86
C CYS A 80 13.21 -8.38 1.87
N HIS A 81 13.84 -7.29 2.28
CA HIS A 81 15.29 -7.22 2.43
C HIS A 81 15.62 -6.46 3.72
N ALA A 82 16.48 -7.03 4.57
CA ALA A 82 16.87 -6.44 5.85
C ALA A 82 15.66 -6.01 6.72
N GLY A 83 14.59 -6.81 6.75
CA GLY A 83 13.36 -6.52 7.49
C GLY A 83 12.50 -5.39 6.91
N LEU A 84 12.79 -4.90 5.70
CA LEU A 84 12.00 -3.92 4.98
C LEU A 84 11.21 -4.59 3.87
N VAL A 85 9.91 -4.25 3.77
CA VAL A 85 9.07 -4.65 2.65
C VAL A 85 9.20 -3.61 1.56
N HIS A 86 9.42 -4.09 0.33
CA HIS A 86 9.48 -3.30 -0.88
C HIS A 86 8.33 -3.67 -1.81
N VAL A 87 7.70 -2.66 -2.40
CA VAL A 87 6.68 -2.81 -3.44
C VAL A 87 7.01 -1.83 -4.55
N ASP A 88 7.11 -2.31 -5.79
CA ASP A 88 7.32 -1.48 -6.96
C ASP A 88 6.40 -1.95 -8.10
N ALA A 89 5.52 -1.07 -8.55
CA ALA A 89 4.54 -1.34 -9.60
C ALA A 89 4.61 -0.21 -10.64
N GLU A 90 5.14 -0.56 -11.81
CA GLU A 90 5.37 0.36 -12.92
C GLU A 90 4.87 -0.27 -14.25
N PRO A 91 3.56 -0.57 -14.37
CA PRO A 91 3.01 -1.08 -15.62
C PRO A 91 3.17 -0.04 -16.73
N ASP A 92 3.57 -0.50 -17.91
CA ASP A 92 3.72 0.32 -19.13
C ASP A 92 4.62 1.57 -18.94
N GLY A 93 5.61 1.49 -18.04
CA GLY A 93 6.52 2.59 -17.73
C GLY A 93 5.88 3.71 -16.88
N ARG A 94 4.70 3.49 -16.29
CA ARG A 94 4.03 4.45 -15.41
C ARG A 94 4.02 3.96 -13.97
N ARG A 95 4.72 4.67 -13.08
CA ARG A 95 4.83 4.29 -11.67
C ARG A 95 3.50 4.44 -10.94
N LEU A 96 2.79 3.34 -10.75
CA LEU A 96 1.56 3.32 -9.94
C LEU A 96 1.89 3.43 -8.45
N LEU A 97 2.88 2.68 -7.97
CA LEU A 97 3.30 2.73 -6.58
C LEU A 97 4.75 2.28 -6.46
N ARG A 98 5.55 3.01 -5.68
CA ARG A 98 6.81 2.50 -5.16
C ARG A 98 6.91 2.82 -3.68
N ALA A 99 7.10 1.81 -2.85
CA ALA A 99 7.09 1.97 -1.40
C ALA A 99 8.07 1.05 -0.70
N THR A 100 8.62 1.54 0.42
CA THR A 100 9.49 0.81 1.34
C THR A 100 9.03 1.09 2.76
N PHE A 101 8.72 0.06 3.54
CA PHE A 101 8.24 0.22 4.93
C PHE A 101 8.65 -0.95 5.83
N ARG A 102 8.59 -0.72 7.14
CA ARG A 102 8.82 -1.76 8.15
C ARG A 102 7.49 -2.44 8.48
N PRO A 103 7.37 -3.76 8.33
CA PRO A 103 6.10 -4.46 8.56
C PRO A 103 5.67 -4.47 10.04
N GLN A 104 6.64 -4.47 10.96
CA GLN A 104 6.43 -4.49 12.42
C GLN A 104 6.04 -3.12 13.00
N THR A 105 6.10 -2.06 12.19
CA THR A 105 5.72 -0.71 12.61
C THR A 105 4.54 -0.27 11.74
N PRO A 106 3.29 -0.50 12.16
CA PRO A 106 2.16 0.14 11.51
C PRO A 106 2.39 1.66 11.55
N GLY A 107 2.42 2.31 10.39
CA GLY A 107 2.73 3.73 10.34
C GLY A 107 3.49 4.16 9.10
N ARG A 108 4.26 5.25 9.26
CA ARG A 108 4.84 5.99 8.14
C ARG A 108 5.86 5.11 7.39
N PRO A 109 5.69 4.89 6.08
CA PRO A 109 6.69 4.21 5.28
C PRO A 109 7.97 5.06 5.26
N LEU A 110 9.13 4.40 5.11
CA LEU A 110 10.40 5.10 4.91
C LEU A 110 10.38 5.87 3.60
N TYR A 111 9.66 5.33 2.62
CA TYR A 111 9.45 5.91 1.32
C TYR A 111 8.13 5.41 0.74
N ALA A 112 7.33 6.30 0.15
CA ALA A 112 6.21 5.91 -0.69
C ALA A 112 5.89 7.02 -1.71
N GLN A 113 5.74 6.63 -2.97
CA GLN A 113 5.36 7.50 -4.08
C GLN A 113 4.32 6.82 -4.96
N THR A 114 3.41 7.61 -5.51
CA THR A 114 2.36 7.15 -6.43
C THR A 114 1.97 8.28 -7.37
N THR A 115 1.67 7.94 -8.63
CA THR A 115 1.07 8.86 -9.62
C THR A 115 -0.43 9.06 -9.40
N LEU A 116 -1.07 8.22 -8.57
CA LEU A 116 -2.51 8.26 -8.33
C LEU A 116 -2.96 9.47 -7.50
N LEU A 117 -2.05 10.18 -6.83
CA LEU A 117 -2.36 11.42 -6.11
C LEU A 117 -2.96 12.48 -7.04
N ALA A 118 -2.35 12.68 -8.22
CA ALA A 118 -2.85 13.63 -9.20
C ALA A 118 -4.22 13.19 -9.75
N THR A 119 -4.40 11.89 -10.02
CA THR A 119 -5.68 11.30 -10.46
C THR A 119 -6.77 11.42 -9.38
N ALA A 120 -6.37 11.42 -8.11
CA ALA A 120 -7.26 11.66 -6.97
C ALA A 120 -7.63 13.17 -6.81
N GLY A 121 -6.97 14.06 -7.57
CA GLY A 121 -7.11 15.51 -7.44
C GLY A 121 -6.41 16.06 -6.19
N LEU A 122 -5.37 15.38 -5.71
CA LEU A 122 -4.56 15.82 -4.57
C LEU A 122 -3.31 16.54 -5.10
N ALA A 123 -3.19 17.82 -4.77
CA ALA A 123 -2.06 18.65 -5.19
C ALA A 123 -0.77 18.29 -4.43
N PRO A 124 0.41 18.42 -5.07
CA PRO A 124 1.69 18.29 -4.38
C PRO A 124 1.76 19.22 -3.15
N GLY A 125 2.22 18.68 -2.02
CA GLY A 125 2.34 19.43 -0.76
C GLY A 125 1.02 19.68 -0.01
N ALA A 126 -0.13 19.25 -0.55
CA ALA A 126 -1.44 19.38 0.10
C ALA A 126 -1.88 18.11 0.86
N TYR A 127 -0.99 17.13 1.00
CA TYR A 127 -1.24 15.87 1.69
C TYR A 127 -0.18 15.61 2.78
N ASP A 128 -0.62 14.96 3.84
CA ASP A 128 0.24 14.45 4.89
C ASP A 128 1.12 13.29 4.38
N PRO A 129 2.25 13.02 5.05
CA PRO A 129 3.05 11.83 4.78
C PRO A 129 2.19 10.56 4.82
N PRO A 130 2.41 9.59 3.91
CA PRO A 130 1.58 8.41 3.84
C PRO A 130 1.70 7.54 5.09
N THR A 131 0.73 6.64 5.23
CA THR A 131 0.82 5.51 6.16
C THR A 131 0.76 4.20 5.39
N ALA A 132 1.38 3.15 5.92
CA ALA A 132 1.35 1.81 5.38
C ALA A 132 0.95 0.83 6.49
N ARG A 133 0.13 -0.17 6.13
CA ARG A 133 -0.22 -1.27 7.03
C ARG A 133 -0.38 -2.58 6.27
N ILE A 134 -0.08 -3.67 6.95
CA ILE A 134 -0.48 -5.01 6.52
C ILE A 134 -1.93 -5.21 6.92
N ILE A 135 -2.73 -5.71 6.00
CA ILE A 135 -4.14 -6.06 6.24
C ILE A 135 -4.33 -7.55 5.99
N ASP A 136 -5.18 -8.18 6.80
CA ASP A 136 -5.72 -9.48 6.42
C ASP A 136 -6.52 -9.29 5.14
N ALA A 137 -6.31 -10.15 4.16
CA ALA A 137 -6.99 -10.09 2.86
C ALA A 137 -8.52 -10.20 3.07
N LYS A 138 -9.19 -9.06 3.23
CA LYS A 138 -10.65 -8.95 3.29
C LYS A 138 -11.11 -7.73 2.49
N ARG A 139 -11.05 -7.90 1.17
CA ARG A 139 -12.16 -7.58 0.27
C ARG A 139 -12.18 -8.60 -0.87
N GLY A 140 -12.61 -9.80 -0.53
CA GLY A 140 -13.44 -10.60 -1.42
C GLY A 140 -14.89 -10.25 -1.11
N VAL A 141 -15.48 -9.33 -1.86
CA VAL A 141 -16.95 -9.17 -1.91
C VAL A 141 -17.32 -9.06 -3.37
N ALA A 142 -17.95 -10.14 -3.85
CA ALA A 142 -18.78 -10.30 -5.03
C ALA A 142 -18.35 -9.56 -6.30
N SER A 143 -17.79 -10.32 -7.24
CA SER A 143 -18.19 -10.10 -8.64
C SER A 143 -19.69 -10.37 -8.74
N ALA A 144 -20.38 -9.47 -9.45
CA ALA A 144 -21.80 -9.53 -9.75
C ALA A 144 -22.22 -10.85 -10.41
#